data_AF-Q2NTB2-F1
#
_entry.id   AF-Q2NTB2-F1
#
_cell.length_a   1.000
_cell.length_b   1.000
_cell.length_c   1.000
_cell.angle_alpha   90.00
_cell.angle_beta   90.00
_cell.angle_gamma   90.00
#
_symmetry.space_group_name_H-M   'P 1'
#
loop_
_entity.id
_entity.type
_entity.pdbx_description
1 polymer ?
#
loop_
_entity_poly.entity_id
_entity_poly.type
_entity_poly.pdbx_seq_one_letter_code
_entity_poly.pdbx_strand_id
1 'polypeptide(L)'
;MYQHRNWQGALLDYPVSKVVCVGSNYRNHIKKMGSATPSEPVLFIKPETSLCDIRQPIVIPADLGEVHHEVELAILIGAPLKLAHEQQVAQGIAGVGVALGLTLRDLQAQFKKAGQPWEKAKGFDGACPISCFIPATKFGDPQQAELTLTVNDQVRQRGNTRDMIHLSPAMCWC
;
A
#
# COMPACT_ATOMS: atom_id res chain seq x y z
N MET A 1 -12.22 9.39 11.87
CA MET A 1 -11.49 9.67 10.61
C MET A 1 -9.99 9.51 10.89
N TYR A 2 -9.25 8.86 10.00
CA TYR A 2 -7.80 8.64 10.16
C TYR A 2 -7.03 9.97 10.14
N GLN A 3 -5.84 10.00 10.78
CA GLN A 3 -4.90 11.12 10.73
C GLN A 3 -3.47 10.59 10.64
N HIS A 4 -2.64 11.24 9.81
CA HIS A 4 -1.23 10.89 9.69
C HIS A 4 -0.48 11.12 11.01
N ARG A 5 0.42 10.20 11.36
CA ARG A 5 1.27 10.30 12.55
C ARG A 5 2.71 9.95 12.22
N ASN A 6 3.65 10.60 12.90
CA ASN A 6 5.05 10.17 12.86
C ASN A 6 5.24 8.90 13.72
N TRP A 7 6.39 8.25 13.61
CA TRP A 7 6.67 6.99 14.32
C TRP A 7 6.51 7.06 15.85
N GLN A 8 6.66 8.25 16.45
CA GLN A 8 6.46 8.50 17.88
C GLN A 8 4.97 8.69 18.24
N GLY A 9 4.07 8.69 17.25
CA GLY A 9 2.63 8.86 17.40
C GLY A 9 2.14 10.31 17.37
N ALA A 10 3.02 11.30 17.18
CA ALA A 10 2.60 12.69 17.06
C ALA A 10 1.87 12.93 15.73
N LEU A 11 0.84 13.78 15.74
CA LEU A 11 0.08 14.15 14.55
C LEU A 11 0.99 14.86 13.55
N LEU A 12 0.79 14.56 12.27
CA LEU A 12 1.42 15.25 11.15
C LEU A 12 0.40 16.19 10.48
N ASP A 13 0.87 17.37 10.09
CA ASP A 13 0.05 18.39 9.43
C ASP A 13 0.00 18.18 7.91
N TYR A 14 -0.44 16.98 7.50
CA TYR A 14 -0.71 16.65 6.11
C TYR A 14 -2.19 16.30 5.95
N PRO A 15 -2.86 16.77 4.88
CA PRO A 15 -4.24 16.41 4.62
C PRO A 15 -4.36 14.93 4.24
N VAL A 16 -5.40 14.27 4.76
CA VAL A 16 -5.81 12.93 4.32
C VAL A 16 -6.69 13.09 3.07
N SER A 17 -6.48 12.26 2.05
CA SER A 17 -7.33 12.31 0.84
C SER A 17 -7.54 10.94 0.19
N LYS A 18 -6.47 10.35 -0.32
CA LYS A 18 -6.51 9.10 -1.07
C LYS A 18 -5.21 8.33 -0.91
N VAL A 19 -5.30 7.05 -1.24
CA VAL A 19 -4.17 6.14 -1.32
C VAL A 19 -4.08 5.64 -2.77
N VAL A 20 -3.01 5.96 -3.48
CA VAL A 20 -2.76 5.42 -4.83
C VAL A 20 -1.92 4.16 -4.66
N CYS A 21 -2.36 3.06 -5.24
CA CYS A 21 -1.76 1.75 -5.07
C CYS A 21 -1.26 1.15 -6.38
N VAL A 22 -0.23 0.30 -6.29
CA VAL A 22 0.33 -0.42 -7.44
C VAL A 22 0.10 -1.92 -7.32
N GLY A 23 -0.72 -2.48 -8.21
CA GLY A 23 -0.92 -3.92 -8.35
C GLY A 23 0.21 -4.60 -9.15
N SER A 24 0.44 -5.88 -8.88
CA SER A 24 1.38 -6.72 -9.64
C SER A 24 2.82 -6.19 -9.66
N ASN A 25 3.31 -5.60 -8.57
CA ASN A 25 4.65 -4.98 -8.56
C ASN A 25 5.77 -5.87 -8.02
N TYR A 26 5.49 -7.10 -7.60
CA TYR A 26 6.49 -8.07 -7.15
C TYR A 26 6.46 -9.32 -8.01
N ARG A 27 7.60 -9.72 -8.58
CA ARG A 27 7.69 -10.88 -9.49
C ARG A 27 7.22 -12.18 -8.85
N ASN A 28 7.54 -12.39 -7.57
CA ASN A 28 7.08 -13.57 -6.83
C ASN A 28 5.58 -13.55 -6.55
N HIS A 29 4.99 -12.36 -6.38
CA HIS A 29 3.54 -12.21 -6.22
C HIS A 29 2.82 -12.47 -7.55
N ILE A 30 3.32 -11.94 -8.68
CA ILE A 30 2.77 -12.22 -10.02
C ILE A 30 2.72 -13.73 -10.29
N LYS A 31 3.83 -14.43 -10.01
CA LYS A 31 3.91 -15.90 -10.17
C LYS A 31 2.86 -16.62 -9.32
N LYS A 32 2.67 -16.24 -8.05
CA LYS A 32 1.65 -16.81 -7.16
C LYS A 32 0.22 -16.56 -7.67
N MET A 33 -0.01 -15.41 -8.28
CA MET A 33 -1.32 -15.01 -8.80
C MET A 33 -1.60 -15.52 -10.22
N GLY A 34 -0.64 -16.20 -10.88
CA GLY A 34 -0.78 -16.69 -12.25
C GLY A 34 -1.04 -15.58 -13.29
N SER A 35 -0.70 -14.33 -12.97
CA SER A 35 -0.97 -13.18 -13.84
C SER A 35 0.19 -12.91 -14.79
N ALA A 36 -0.07 -12.29 -15.94
CA ALA A 36 1.00 -11.78 -16.81
C ALA A 36 1.66 -10.55 -16.17
N THR A 37 2.96 -10.36 -16.43
CA THR A 37 3.64 -9.11 -16.06
C THR A 37 3.13 -8.00 -16.96
N PRO A 38 2.51 -6.94 -16.41
CA PRO A 38 2.02 -5.86 -17.24
C PRO A 38 3.21 -5.02 -17.76
N SER A 39 3.05 -4.40 -18.93
CA SER A 39 4.05 -3.49 -19.51
C SER A 39 4.13 -2.16 -18.76
N GLU A 40 3.03 -1.77 -18.11
CA GLU A 40 2.89 -0.57 -17.29
C GLU A 40 2.33 -0.93 -15.91
N PRO A 41 2.58 -0.10 -14.87
CA PRO A 41 2.06 -0.34 -13.53
C PRO A 41 0.52 -0.39 -13.51
N VAL A 42 -0.05 -1.41 -12.87
CA VAL A 42 -1.50 -1.48 -12.66
C VAL A 42 -1.87 -0.60 -11.48
N LEU A 43 -2.58 0.50 -11.72
CA LEU A 43 -2.96 1.45 -10.67
C LEU A 43 -4.40 1.26 -10.22
N PHE A 44 -4.63 1.42 -8.91
CA PHE A 44 -5.95 1.56 -8.32
C PHE A 44 -5.89 2.51 -7.12
N ILE A 45 -7.03 2.94 -6.61
CA ILE A 45 -7.11 3.92 -5.52
C ILE A 45 -7.96 3.37 -4.38
N LYS A 46 -7.54 3.65 -3.14
CA LYS A 46 -8.39 3.51 -1.94
C LYS A 46 -8.77 4.91 -1.41
N PRO A 47 -10.03 5.14 -1.03
CA PRO A 47 -10.47 6.42 -0.47
C PRO A 47 -9.97 6.61 0.97
N GLU A 48 -10.15 7.81 1.53
CA GLU A 48 -9.81 8.09 2.93
C GLU A 48 -10.51 7.16 3.94
N THR A 49 -11.71 6.66 3.62
CA THR A 49 -12.46 5.76 4.52
C THR A 49 -11.83 4.37 4.63
N SER A 50 -10.94 4.01 3.70
CA SER A 50 -10.14 2.80 3.81
C SER A 50 -8.99 2.94 4.83
N LEU A 51 -8.53 4.16 5.13
CA LEU A 51 -7.39 4.38 6.02
C LEU A 51 -7.77 4.18 7.49
N CYS A 52 -6.96 3.40 8.22
CA CYS A 52 -7.07 3.23 9.66
C CYS A 52 -5.70 3.01 10.32
N ASP A 53 -5.59 3.28 11.62
CA ASP A 53 -4.35 3.10 12.38
C ASP A 53 -4.10 1.60 12.62
N ILE A 54 -3.02 1.07 12.05
CA ILE A 54 -2.66 -0.36 12.16
C ILE A 54 -2.37 -0.81 13.60
N ARG A 55 -2.13 0.13 14.52
CA ARG A 55 -1.85 -0.15 15.94
C ARG A 55 -3.14 -0.43 16.73
N GLN A 56 -4.30 -0.10 16.16
CA GLN A 56 -5.61 -0.44 16.74
C GLN A 56 -6.09 -1.79 16.20
N PRO A 57 -7.02 -2.47 16.89
CA PRO A 57 -7.66 -3.67 16.36
C PRO A 57 -8.21 -3.44 14.94
N ILE A 58 -7.76 -4.26 13.99
CA ILE A 58 -8.19 -4.20 12.60
C ILE A 58 -9.54 -4.89 12.49
N VAL A 59 -10.56 -4.15 12.06
CA VAL A 59 -11.89 -4.68 11.78
C VAL A 59 -11.96 -5.07 10.30
N ILE A 60 -12.36 -6.31 10.03
CA ILE A 60 -12.55 -6.82 8.67
C ILE A 60 -14.04 -7.17 8.45
N PRO A 61 -14.58 -7.00 7.23
CA PRO A 61 -15.96 -7.37 6.94
C PRO A 61 -16.16 -8.89 7.07
N ALA A 62 -17.20 -9.30 7.81
CA ALA A 62 -17.53 -10.71 8.00
C ALA A 62 -18.37 -11.30 6.86
N ASP A 63 -19.21 -10.48 6.22
CA ASP A 63 -20.24 -10.95 5.28
C ASP A 63 -19.80 -10.87 3.81
N LEU A 64 -18.55 -10.50 3.54
CA LEU A 64 -18.03 -10.28 2.18
C LEU A 64 -17.02 -11.35 1.71
N GLY A 65 -16.88 -12.44 2.46
CA GLY A 65 -15.96 -13.53 2.16
C GLY A 65 -14.56 -13.33 2.75
N GLU A 66 -13.57 -14.03 2.19
CA GLU A 66 -12.21 -14.03 2.74
C GLU A 66 -11.48 -12.70 2.50
N VAL A 67 -10.88 -12.17 3.57
CA VAL A 67 -10.03 -10.97 3.53
C VAL A 67 -8.57 -11.38 3.60
N HIS A 68 -7.83 -11.10 2.53
CA HIS A 68 -6.41 -11.37 2.44
C HIS A 68 -5.59 -10.18 2.91
N HIS A 69 -4.49 -10.46 3.59
CA HIS A 69 -3.46 -9.48 3.93
C HIS A 69 -2.41 -9.37 2.80
N GLU A 70 -2.00 -8.14 2.50
CA GLU A 70 -0.90 -7.83 1.56
C GLU A 70 -0.04 -6.76 2.24
N VAL A 71 1.13 -7.15 2.80
CA VAL A 71 2.06 -6.17 3.39
C VAL A 71 2.79 -5.38 2.30
N GLU A 72 2.72 -4.05 2.38
CA GLU A 72 3.26 -3.14 1.36
C GLU A 72 4.04 -1.98 2.01
N LEU A 73 5.05 -1.46 1.30
CA LEU A 73 5.71 -0.21 1.69
C LEU A 73 4.76 0.97 1.40
N ALA A 74 4.57 1.84 2.38
CA ALA A 74 3.74 3.03 2.22
C ALA A 74 4.62 4.30 2.15
N ILE A 75 4.31 5.19 1.21
CA ILE A 75 5.04 6.43 0.98
C ILE A 75 4.11 7.62 1.22
N LEU A 76 4.49 8.49 2.15
CA LEU A 76 3.79 9.74 2.43
C LEU A 76 4.32 10.84 1.51
N ILE A 77 3.42 11.45 0.77
CA ILE A 77 3.71 12.58 -0.11
C ILE A 77 3.47 13.89 0.65
N GLY A 78 4.52 14.70 0.78
CA GLY A 78 4.49 15.98 1.48
C GLY A 78 4.32 17.21 0.59
N ALA A 79 4.45 17.05 -0.73
CA ALA A 79 4.27 18.12 -1.70
C ALA A 79 3.38 17.66 -2.88
N PRO A 80 2.51 18.52 -3.43
CA PRO A 80 1.71 18.17 -4.60
C PRO A 80 2.58 17.76 -5.80
N LEU A 81 2.27 16.63 -6.42
CA LEU A 81 2.98 16.11 -7.59
C LEU A 81 2.02 15.99 -8.78
N LYS A 82 2.39 16.59 -9.92
CA LYS A 82 1.66 16.49 -11.18
C LYS A 82 2.66 16.57 -12.33
N LEU A 83 2.67 15.55 -13.19
CA LEU A 83 3.65 15.44 -14.29
C LEU A 83 5.09 15.69 -13.80
N ALA A 84 5.39 15.17 -12.61
CA ALA A 84 6.64 15.43 -11.93
C ALA A 84 7.74 14.51 -12.47
N HIS A 85 8.96 15.04 -12.61
CA HIS A 85 10.14 14.23 -12.92
C HIS A 85 10.69 13.59 -11.63
N GLU A 86 11.56 12.59 -11.77
CA GLU A 86 12.01 11.75 -10.65
C GLU A 86 12.60 12.55 -9.48
N GLN A 87 13.36 13.62 -9.77
CA GLN A 87 13.94 14.48 -8.74
C GLN A 87 12.86 15.23 -7.93
N GLN A 88 11.82 15.75 -8.58
CA GLN A 88 10.69 16.38 -7.90
C GLN A 88 9.95 15.37 -7.02
N VAL A 89 9.81 14.13 -7.51
CA VAL A 89 9.14 13.10 -6.72
C VAL A 89 9.96 12.74 -5.50
N ALA A 90 11.27 12.52 -5.65
CA ALA A 90 12.16 12.25 -4.53
C ALA A 90 12.11 13.37 -3.46
N GLN A 91 12.04 14.63 -3.88
CA GLN A 91 11.88 15.79 -2.99
C GLN A 91 10.49 15.88 -2.35
N GLY A 92 9.47 15.34 -3.02
CA GLY A 92 8.08 15.33 -2.54
C GLY A 92 7.77 14.25 -1.50
N ILE A 93 8.66 13.28 -1.29
CA ILE A 93 8.46 12.21 -0.29
C ILE A 93 8.78 12.74 1.11
N ALA A 94 7.77 12.79 1.98
CA ALA A 94 7.90 13.22 3.37
C ALA A 94 8.29 12.09 4.32
N GLY A 95 7.81 10.88 4.06
CA GLY A 95 8.03 9.76 4.97
C GLY A 95 7.70 8.40 4.37
N VAL A 96 8.13 7.39 5.10
CA VAL A 96 7.99 5.98 4.73
C VAL A 96 7.36 5.22 5.90
N GLY A 97 6.42 4.34 5.59
CA GLY A 97 5.71 3.49 6.54
C GLY A 97 5.43 2.12 5.95
N VAL A 98 4.57 1.37 6.61
CA VAL A 98 4.09 0.06 6.17
C VAL A 98 2.57 0.05 6.24
N ALA A 99 1.94 -0.57 5.25
CA ALA A 99 0.49 -0.75 5.19
C ALA A 99 0.10 -2.20 4.93
N LEU A 100 -1.15 -2.51 5.22
CA LEU A 100 -1.82 -3.72 4.75
C LEU A 100 -2.80 -3.34 3.63
N GLY A 101 -2.52 -3.80 2.42
CA GLY A 101 -3.44 -3.75 1.29
C GLY A 101 -4.54 -4.81 1.41
N LEU A 102 -5.44 -4.67 2.39
CA LEU A 102 -6.50 -5.65 2.60
C LEU A 102 -7.37 -5.80 1.34
N THR A 103 -7.73 -7.04 1.04
CA THR A 103 -8.38 -7.40 -0.22
C THR A 103 -9.42 -8.48 -0.01
N LEU A 104 -10.63 -8.26 -0.52
CA LEU A 104 -11.62 -9.32 -0.69
C LEU A 104 -11.25 -10.14 -1.92
N ARG A 105 -10.51 -11.24 -1.72
CA ARG A 105 -9.79 -11.91 -2.81
C ARG A 105 -10.74 -12.54 -3.83
N ASP A 106 -11.80 -13.18 -3.36
CA ASP A 106 -12.80 -13.81 -4.23
C ASP A 106 -13.49 -12.78 -5.11
N LEU A 107 -13.89 -11.65 -4.51
CA LEU A 107 -14.54 -10.56 -5.23
C LEU A 107 -13.59 -9.91 -6.25
N GLN A 108 -12.31 -9.74 -5.90
CA GLN A 108 -11.30 -9.27 -6.84
C GLN A 108 -11.14 -10.23 -8.03
N ALA A 109 -11.12 -11.55 -7.79
CA ALA A 109 -11.01 -12.54 -8.85
C ALA A 109 -12.21 -12.51 -9.81
N GLN A 110 -13.42 -12.37 -9.27
CA GLN A 110 -14.64 -12.19 -10.06
C GLN A 110 -14.56 -10.93 -10.92
N PHE A 111 -14.16 -9.79 -10.36
CA PHE A 111 -14.04 -8.53 -11.10
C PHE A 111 -12.97 -8.59 -12.19
N LYS A 112 -11.81 -9.21 -11.92
CA LYS A 112 -10.78 -9.45 -12.94
C LYS A 112 -11.33 -10.25 -14.12
N LYS A 113 -12.07 -11.33 -13.86
CA LYS A 113 -12.67 -12.18 -14.91
C LYS A 113 -13.74 -11.43 -15.72
N ALA A 114 -14.49 -10.55 -15.07
CA ALA A 114 -15.57 -9.78 -15.69
C ALA A 114 -15.11 -8.45 -16.33
N GLY A 115 -13.84 -8.07 -16.19
CA GLY A 115 -13.35 -6.74 -16.62
C GLY A 115 -13.97 -5.58 -15.83
N GLN A 116 -14.37 -5.82 -14.58
CA GLN A 116 -15.02 -4.85 -13.70
C GLN A 116 -14.00 -4.13 -12.80
N PRO A 117 -14.34 -2.94 -12.29
CA PRO A 117 -13.45 -2.17 -11.46
C PRO A 117 -13.37 -2.75 -10.02
N TRP A 118 -12.28 -2.44 -9.30
CA TRP A 118 -11.89 -3.20 -8.09
C TRP A 118 -12.31 -2.56 -6.77
N GLU A 119 -13.05 -1.46 -6.78
CA GLU A 119 -13.30 -0.62 -5.60
C GLU A 119 -13.99 -1.41 -4.48
N LYS A 120 -14.97 -2.26 -4.78
CA LYS A 120 -15.61 -3.06 -3.70
C LYS A 120 -14.62 -4.04 -3.07
N ALA A 121 -13.65 -4.55 -3.84
CA ALA A 121 -12.69 -5.53 -3.36
C ALA A 121 -11.45 -4.91 -2.70
N LYS A 122 -11.11 -3.66 -3.04
CA LYS A 122 -9.87 -2.98 -2.62
C LYS A 122 -10.11 -1.69 -1.82
N GLY A 123 -11.23 -1.00 -2.01
CA GLY A 123 -11.52 0.31 -1.43
C GLY A 123 -12.66 0.29 -0.41
N PHE A 124 -12.94 -0.86 0.22
CA PHE A 124 -13.90 -0.94 1.32
C PHE A 124 -13.38 -0.21 2.58
N ASP A 125 -14.27 0.07 3.53
CA ASP A 125 -13.90 0.79 4.76
C ASP A 125 -12.89 -0.02 5.58
N GLY A 126 -11.84 0.65 6.08
CA GLY A 126 -10.75 0.01 6.80
C GLY A 126 -9.84 -0.89 5.96
N ALA A 127 -9.95 -0.90 4.62
CA ALA A 127 -9.12 -1.74 3.74
C ALA A 127 -7.63 -1.37 3.67
N CYS A 128 -7.19 -0.31 4.36
CA CYS A 128 -5.82 0.17 4.40
C CYS A 128 -5.38 0.51 5.85
N PRO A 129 -5.18 -0.49 6.71
CA PRO A 129 -4.45 -0.31 7.95
C PRO A 129 -3.03 0.15 7.64
N ILE A 130 -2.63 1.29 8.19
CA ILE A 130 -1.33 1.91 7.90
C ILE A 130 -0.61 2.30 9.18
N SER A 131 0.72 2.17 9.16
CA SER A 131 1.59 2.56 10.26
C SER A 131 1.72 4.08 10.37
N CYS A 132 2.36 4.49 11.45
CA CYS A 132 2.99 5.78 11.51
C CYS A 132 4.17 5.89 10.52
N PHE A 133 4.57 7.10 10.16
CA PHE A 133 5.64 7.36 9.20
C PHE A 133 6.97 7.70 9.86
N ILE A 134 8.04 7.13 9.30
CA ILE A 134 9.43 7.51 9.55
C ILE A 134 9.78 8.62 8.54
N PRO A 135 10.41 9.74 8.96
CA PRO A 135 10.84 10.77 8.02
C PRO A 135 11.74 10.20 6.94
N ALA A 136 11.54 10.61 5.68
CA ALA A 136 12.29 10.10 4.53
C ALA A 136 13.81 10.26 4.74
N THR A 137 14.23 11.39 5.32
CA THR A 137 15.63 11.69 5.67
C THR A 137 16.25 10.77 6.72
N LYS A 138 15.44 9.98 7.43
CA LYS A 138 15.87 9.05 8.48
C LYS A 138 15.63 7.58 8.15
N PHE A 139 14.96 7.27 7.03
CA PHE A 139 14.58 5.90 6.70
C PHE A 139 15.72 5.10 6.07
N GLY A 140 16.65 5.76 5.38
CA GLY A 140 17.65 5.11 4.53
C GLY A 140 17.12 4.92 3.11
N ASP A 141 17.64 3.93 2.39
CA ASP A 141 17.20 3.63 1.01
C ASP A 141 15.86 2.86 1.02
N PRO A 142 14.74 3.48 0.59
CA PRO A 142 13.45 2.81 0.53
C PRO A 142 13.40 1.65 -0.46
N GLN A 143 14.36 1.56 -1.40
CA GLN A 143 14.48 0.44 -2.32
C GLN A 143 15.15 -0.79 -1.67
N GLN A 144 15.65 -0.69 -0.44
CA GLN A 144 16.29 -1.79 0.29
C GLN A 144 15.52 -2.25 1.53
N ALA A 145 14.30 -1.76 1.75
CA ALA A 145 13.50 -2.07 2.93
C ALA A 145 13.05 -3.55 2.95
N GLU A 146 13.18 -4.18 4.12
CA GLU A 146 12.61 -5.51 4.37
C GLU A 146 11.21 -5.37 4.97
N LEU A 147 10.25 -6.10 4.40
CA LEU A 147 8.88 -6.19 4.87
C LEU A 147 8.62 -7.62 5.34
N THR A 148 8.15 -7.76 6.59
CA THR A 148 7.76 -9.05 7.16
C THR A 148 6.38 -8.92 7.81
N LEU A 149 5.51 -9.88 7.55
CA LEU A 149 4.22 -10.05 8.20
C LEU A 149 4.15 -11.41 8.88
N THR A 150 3.91 -11.37 10.18
CA THR A 150 3.70 -12.55 11.04
C THR A 150 2.24 -12.57 11.49
N VAL A 151 1.58 -13.70 11.35
CA VAL A 151 0.20 -13.92 11.80
C VAL A 151 0.21 -15.13 12.72
N ASN A 152 -0.20 -14.93 13.98
CA ASN A 152 -0.16 -15.96 15.04
C ASN A 152 1.22 -16.63 15.11
N ASP A 153 2.26 -15.81 15.24
CA ASP A 153 3.67 -16.21 15.33
C ASP A 153 4.24 -16.95 14.10
N GLN A 154 3.48 -17.06 13.01
CA GLN A 154 3.93 -17.65 11.76
C GLN A 154 4.19 -16.59 10.69
N VAL A 155 5.38 -16.61 10.10
CA VAL A 155 5.72 -15.73 8.98
C VAL A 155 4.84 -16.09 7.78
N ARG A 156 3.98 -15.15 7.37
CA ARG A 156 3.10 -15.30 6.20
C ARG A 156 3.64 -14.60 4.97
N GLN A 157 4.31 -13.47 5.14
CA GLN A 157 4.98 -12.75 4.07
C GLN A 157 6.35 -12.26 4.55
N ARG A 158 7.34 -12.38 3.68
CA ARG A 158 8.66 -11.80 3.85
C ARG A 158 9.19 -11.42 2.48
N GLY A 159 9.70 -10.22 2.33
CA GLY A 159 10.21 -9.72 1.05
C GLY A 159 11.05 -8.47 1.24
N ASN A 160 11.73 -8.07 0.17
CA ASN A 160 12.50 -6.83 0.14
C ASN A 160 12.04 -5.98 -1.05
N THR A 161 11.98 -4.67 -0.85
CA THR A 161 11.59 -3.72 -1.90
C THR A 161 12.51 -3.75 -3.11
N ARG A 162 13.74 -4.27 -3.01
CA ARG A 162 14.63 -4.46 -4.18
C ARG A 162 14.05 -5.39 -5.24
N ASP A 163 13.08 -6.23 -4.86
CA ASP A 163 12.42 -7.19 -5.74
C ASP A 163 11.23 -6.59 -6.51
N MET A 164 10.97 -5.29 -6.35
CA MET A 164 9.93 -4.57 -7.09
C MET A 164 10.26 -4.52 -8.59
N ILE A 165 9.25 -4.67 -9.44
CA ILE A 165 9.41 -4.69 -10.90
C ILE A 165 9.54 -3.27 -11.44
N HIS A 166 8.66 -2.38 -10.98
CA HIS A 166 8.69 -0.99 -11.39
C HIS A 166 9.44 -0.18 -10.33
N LEU A 167 10.73 0.01 -10.56
CA LEU A 167 11.66 0.75 -9.72
C LEU A 167 11.59 2.23 -10.08
N SER A 168 10.64 2.99 -9.55
CA SER A 168 10.71 4.45 -9.67
C SER A 168 10.15 5.13 -8.43
N PRO A 169 10.90 6.11 -7.86
CA PRO A 169 10.34 7.05 -6.88
C PRO A 169 9.06 7.71 -7.39
N ALA A 170 8.91 7.85 -8.72
CA ALA A 170 7.78 8.51 -9.38
C ALA A 170 6.41 7.87 -9.12
N MET A 171 6.37 6.60 -8.70
CA MET A 171 5.12 5.99 -8.27
C MET A 171 4.98 6.20 -6.76
N CYS A 172 3.87 6.82 -6.35
CA CYS A 172 3.51 6.90 -4.94
C CYS A 172 3.08 5.49 -4.51
N TRP A 173 3.82 4.89 -3.58
CA TRP A 173 3.62 3.51 -3.15
C TRP A 173 2.65 3.43 -1.99
N CYS A 174 1.57 2.68 -2.19
CA CYS A 174 0.72 2.06 -1.17
C CYS A 174 0.05 0.82 -1.78
#